data_AF-U9TY72-F1
#
_entry.id   AF-U9TY72-F1
#
_cell.length_a   1.000
_cell.length_b   1.000
_cell.length_c   1.000
_cell.angle_alpha   90.00
_cell.angle_beta   90.00
_cell.angle_gamma   90.00
#
_symmetry.space_group_name_H-M   'P 1'
#
loop_
_entity.id
_entity.type
_entity.pdbx_description
1 polymer ?
#
loop_
_entity_poly.entity_id
_entity_poly.type
_entity_poly.pdbx_seq_one_letter_code
_entity_poly.pdbx_strand_id
1 'polypeptide(L)' 'WKGHKSNYPTLAKMARNYLAIPATSAPVERLFSESGNLITPERNRLRSDIIHAIMCLKSWLTIPNITNQ' A
#
# COMPACT_ATOMS: atom_id res chain seq x y z
N TRP A 1 7.53 -18.70 2.88
CA TRP A 1 6.77 -19.22 4.04
C TRP A 1 5.40 -19.80 3.73
N LYS A 2 4.67 -19.36 2.67
CA LYS A 2 3.33 -19.88 2.34
C LYS A 2 3.29 -21.42 2.14
N GLY A 3 4.24 -21.99 1.39
CA GLY A 3 4.33 -23.45 1.16
C GLY A 3 4.77 -24.28 2.38
N HIS A 4 5.42 -23.66 3.37
CA HIS A 4 5.88 -24.34 4.59
C HIS A 4 4.97 -24.11 5.79
N LYS A 5 3.79 -23.52 5.57
CA LYS A 5 2.83 -23.20 6.64
C LYS A 5 2.35 -24.44 7.38
N SER A 6 2.20 -25.58 6.70
CA SER A 6 1.73 -26.83 7.31
C SER A 6 2.75 -27.42 8.30
N ASN A 7 4.04 -27.35 7.98
CA ASN A 7 5.10 -27.88 8.84
C ASN A 7 5.50 -26.89 9.93
N TYR A 8 5.39 -25.58 9.67
CA TYR A 8 5.81 -24.52 10.59
C TYR A 8 4.75 -23.41 10.71
N PRO A 9 3.59 -23.69 11.30
CA PRO A 9 2.46 -22.75 11.33
C PRO A 9 2.78 -21.45 12.07
N THR A 10 3.46 -21.54 13.21
CA THR A 10 3.83 -20.38 14.04
C THR A 10 4.89 -19.52 13.34
N LEU A 11 5.92 -20.14 12.78
CA LEU A 11 6.99 -19.43 12.08
C LEU A 11 6.48 -18.79 10.79
N ALA A 12 5.62 -19.47 10.04
CA ALA A 12 4.99 -18.90 8.86
C ALA A 12 4.12 -17.67 9.18
N LYS A 13 3.45 -17.67 10.35
CA LYS A 13 2.70 -16.51 10.84
C LYS A 13 3.63 -15.34 11.17
N MET A 14 4.71 -15.59 11.91
CA MET A 14 5.70 -14.56 12.23
C MET A 14 6.34 -13.99 10.97
N ALA A 15 6.76 -14.85 10.05
CA ALA A 15 7.39 -14.42 8.82
C ALA A 15 6.45 -13.59 7.92
N ARG A 16 5.14 -13.87 7.93
CA ARG A 16 4.17 -13.01 7.23
C ARG A 16 4.13 -11.61 7.85
N ASN A 17 4.21 -11.50 9.17
CA ASN A 17 4.16 -10.20 9.84
C ASN A 17 5.46 -9.41 9.61
N TYR A 18 6.62 -10.06 9.78
CA TYR A 18 7.91 -9.37 9.71
C TYR A 18 8.36 -9.09 8.27
N LEU A 19 8.13 -9.99 7.33
CA LEU A 19 8.57 -9.80 5.93
C LEU A 19 7.59 -8.96 5.11
N ALA A 20 6.39 -8.68 5.62
CA ALA A 20 5.47 -7.73 4.99
C ALA A 20 5.89 -6.27 5.22
N ILE A 21 6.77 -6.01 6.20
CA ILE A 21 7.29 -4.68 6.46
C ILE A 21 8.31 -4.36 5.37
N PRO A 22 8.12 -3.28 4.59
CA PRO A 22 9.12 -2.87 3.62
C PRO A 22 10.40 -2.47 4.34
N ALA A 23 11.55 -2.92 3.82
CA ALA A 23 12.85 -2.61 4.42
C ALA A 23 13.26 -1.14 4.27
N THR A 24 12.58 -0.38 3.41
CA THR A 24 12.91 1.01 3.07
C THR A 24 11.67 1.90 3.02
N SER A 25 11.87 3.21 3.15
CA SER A 25 10.84 4.25 3.00
C SER A 25 10.41 4.47 1.54
N ALA A 26 11.11 3.87 0.57
CA ALA A 26 10.87 4.07 -0.86
C ALA A 26 9.39 3.91 -1.30
N PRO A 27 8.58 2.97 -0.76
CA PRO A 27 7.17 2.88 -1.10
C PRO A 27 6.36 4.11 -0.67
N VAL A 28 6.66 4.64 0.52
CA VAL A 28 6.00 5.82 1.08
C VAL A 28 6.44 7.09 0.34
N GLU A 29 7.72 7.21 0.02
CA GLU A 29 8.25 8.33 -0.78
C GLU A 29 7.65 8.36 -2.19
N ARG A 30 7.44 7.19 -2.82
CA ARG A 30 6.74 7.09 -4.10
C ARG A 30 5.29 7.57 -3.99
N LEU A 31 4.56 7.17 -2.94
CA LEU A 31 3.19 7.63 -2.70
C LEU A 31 3.13 9.16 -2.52
N PHE A 32 4.08 9.74 -1.79
CA PHE A 32 4.16 11.20 -1.62
C PHE A 32 4.55 11.94 -2.90
N SER A 33 5.45 11.36 -3.71
CA SER A 33 5.79 11.93 -5.02
C SER A 33 4.58 11.92 -5.96
N GLU A 34 3.81 10.82 -5.99
CA GLU A 34 2.53 10.76 -6.71
C GLU A 34 1.49 11.74 -6.17
N SER A 35 1.47 11.99 -4.85
CA SER A 35 0.66 13.05 -4.24
C SER A 35 0.96 14.42 -4.80
N GLY A 36 2.24 14.72 -5.01
CA GLY A 36 2.69 16.02 -5.51
C GLY A 36 2.07 16.33 -6.87
N ASN A 37 1.85 15.29 -7.70
CA ASN A 37 1.16 15.44 -8.97
C ASN A 37 -0.36 15.66 -8.81
N LEU A 38 -0.96 15.15 -7.73
CA LEU A 38 -2.36 15.40 -7.37
C LEU A 38 -2.59 16.82 -6.82
N ILE A 39 -1.55 17.37 -6.18
CA ILE A 39 -1.43 18.76 -5.70
C ILE A 39 -0.69 19.58 -6.77
N THR A 40 -1.10 19.44 -8.03
CA THR A 40 -0.62 20.32 -9.10
C THR A 40 -1.26 21.69 -8.99
N PRO A 41 -0.62 22.77 -9.48
CA PRO A 41 -1.12 24.15 -9.37
C PRO A 41 -2.55 24.35 -9.90
N GLU A 42 -2.99 23.49 -10.82
CA GLU A 42 -4.35 23.47 -11.39
C GLU A 42 -5.43 22.94 -10.42
N ARG A 43 -5.05 22.26 -9.33
CA ARG A 43 -5.94 21.62 -8.35
C ARG A 43 -5.68 22.03 -6.89
N ASN A 44 -5.17 23.24 -6.68
CA ASN A 44 -4.81 23.82 -5.38
C ASN A 44 -5.96 24.06 -4.37
N ARG A 45 -7.21 23.71 -4.71
CA ARG A 45 -8.39 23.88 -3.84
C ARG A 45 -8.85 22.59 -3.14
N LEU A 46 -8.18 21.46 -3.35
CA LEU A 46 -8.52 20.24 -2.62
C LEU A 46 -8.02 20.33 -1.18
N ARG A 47 -8.92 20.08 -0.22
CA ARG A 47 -8.55 19.92 1.19
C ARG A 47 -7.70 18.66 1.37
N SER A 48 -6.80 18.67 2.36
CA SER A 48 -5.95 17.52 2.72
C SER A 48 -6.74 16.23 2.89
N ASP A 49 -7.95 16.31 3.47
CA ASP A 49 -8.82 15.16 3.69
C ASP A 49 -9.24 14.47 2.39
N ILE A 50 -9.50 15.26 1.34
CA ILE A 50 -9.92 14.74 0.04
C ILE A 50 -8.72 14.10 -0.68
N ILE A 51 -7.53 14.68 -0.54
CA ILE A 51 -6.29 14.12 -1.10
C ILE A 51 -6.02 12.74 -0.48
N HIS A 52 -6.12 12.62 0.84
CA HIS A 52 -6.01 11.33 1.52
C HIS A 52 -7.06 10.32 1.04
N ALA A 53 -8.33 10.72 0.92
CA ALA A 53 -9.38 9.85 0.43
C ALA A 53 -9.10 9.34 -1.00
N ILE A 54 -8.63 10.22 -1.89
CA ILE A 54 -8.28 9.86 -3.27
C ILE A 54 -7.08 8.90 -3.31
N MET A 55 -6.06 9.11 -2.47
CA MET A 55 -4.93 8.20 -2.37
C MET A 55 -5.33 6.81 -1.89
N CYS A 56 -6.14 6.74 -0.83
CA CYS A 56 -6.66 5.47 -0.31
C CYS A 56 -7.48 4.76 -1.40
N LEU A 57 -8.38 5.48 -2.07
CA LEU A 57 -9.20 4.94 -3.15
C LEU A 57 -8.33 4.42 -4.30
N LYS A 58 -7.34 5.19 -4.74
CA LYS A 58 -6.39 4.78 -5.80
C LYS A 58 -5.62 3.52 -5.38
N SER A 59 -5.12 3.48 -4.15
CA SER A 59 -4.41 2.31 -3.62
C SER A 59 -5.30 1.08 -3.62
N TRP A 60 -6.53 1.18 -3.11
CA TRP A 60 -7.47 0.06 -3.04
C TRP A 60 -7.92 -0.45 -4.41
N LEU A 61 -8.15 0.44 -5.38
CA LEU A 61 -8.51 0.07 -6.75
C LEU A 61 -7.33 -0.54 -7.52
N THR A 62 -6.09 -0.20 -7.15
CA THR A 62 -4.87 -0.70 -7.79
C THR A 62 -4.42 -2.05 -7.23
N ILE A 63 -4.84 -2.42 -6.00
CA ILE A 63 -4.67 -3.79 -5.51
C ILE A 63 -5.46 -4.69 -6.46
N PRO A 64 -4.81 -5.57 -7.24
CA PRO A 64 -5.53 -6.43 -8.16
C PRO A 64 -6.58 -7.19 -7.38
N ASN A 65 -7.80 -7.11 -7.88
CA ASN A 65 -8.98 -7.68 -7.28
C ASN A 65 -8.67 -9.10 -6.79
N ILE A 66 -8.77 -9.31 -5.47
CA ILE A 66 -8.59 -10.62 -4.83
C ILE A 66 -9.72 -11.58 -5.27
N THR A 67 -10.67 -11.12 -6.09
CA THR A 67 -11.55 -11.97 -6.90
C THR A 67 -10.98 -12.12 -8.31
N ASN A 68 -10.06 -13.06 -8.50
CA ASN A 68 -10.20 -14.07 -9.56
C ASN A 68 -9.34 -15.26 -9.13
N GLN A 69 -10.08 -16.27 -8.67
CA GLN A 69 -9.67 -17.64 -8.46
C GLN A 69 -9.12 -18.25 -9.75
#